data_AF-A0A0U5G2R0-F1
#
_entry.id   AF-A0A0U5G2R0-F1
#
_cell.length_a   1.000
_cell.length_b   1.000
_cell.length_c   1.000
_cell.angle_alpha   90.00
_cell.angle_beta   90.00
_cell.angle_gamma   90.00
#
_symmetry.space_group_name_H-M   'P 1'
#
loop_
_entity.id
_entity.type
_entity.pdbx_description
1 polymer ?
#
loop_
_entity_poly.entity_id
_entity_poly.type
_entity_poly.pdbx_seq_one_letter_code
_entity_poly.pdbx_strand_id
1 'polypeptide(L)'
;MCTLCNKGFKDKAALRKHKKDSPKHAKVSGGLRETSSSTTRVPVLSLNYGNLTEIGGDSNEPGEEYEATDDDTKEALWSLQNMLLNEPYTSFARGNPDIWTALANSFPAAGSGYDYKEGLSVSPFHTDPVDTDDYATVARLSPAPQGEDAIPQITKVNPEIPAPWSSIPVSERGAVLGALQAQSHSIDCLATEHYWTERPSATDIDMTSKCNNCGAAKRSSDATESVCCFHPAKKPFERGIIRGRGTRIPRTARCVNCLKLGPSGGCIVLPTHDFAAPDAKLSEMAPAPGYNPNARQAVVLDCEMVGVLGANHRESSEVVRVSAVDFLSGEVLLDTYVSPQGQVISWRTKFSGVNASILRAKKREGKVVDGWRAARDLLWRVIDTRTVLIGHSLNNDLGVLGMVHTRIVDSAIMTRLAVGEDCQRHWALKILVKQFLDRDIQTGNHGHDCLEDTFAAREVVLWCLRSPSELQAWAAEERKIMAEKKRAKKACAAEDMAAKPPGI
;
A
#
# COMPACT_ATOMS: atom_id res chain seq x y z
N MET A 1 34.13 11.20 -4.04
CA MET A 1 35.13 10.42 -3.24
C MET A 1 34.87 8.93 -3.38
N CYS A 2 35.91 8.11 -3.19
CA CYS A 2 35.77 6.66 -2.97
C CYS A 2 35.79 6.37 -1.47
N THR A 3 34.71 5.79 -0.93
CA THR A 3 34.53 5.52 0.50
C THR A 3 35.45 4.43 1.08
N LEU A 4 36.09 3.62 0.23
CA LEU A 4 36.98 2.53 0.65
C LEU A 4 38.46 2.95 0.74
N CYS A 5 38.82 4.12 0.23
CA CYS A 5 40.22 4.58 0.16
C CYS A 5 40.40 6.11 0.19
N ASN A 6 39.32 6.86 0.47
CA ASN A 6 39.20 8.33 0.51
C ASN A 6 39.77 9.13 -0.67
N LYS A 7 40.05 8.50 -1.82
CA LYS A 7 40.50 9.24 -3.02
C LYS A 7 39.37 10.09 -3.64
N GLY A 8 39.68 11.34 -3.99
CA GLY A 8 38.83 12.24 -4.77
C GLY A 8 38.87 11.90 -6.27
N PHE A 9 37.75 12.14 -6.97
CA PHE A 9 37.60 11.91 -8.42
C PHE A 9 36.74 13.02 -9.00
N LYS A 10 37.11 13.51 -10.19
CA LYS A 10 36.46 14.65 -10.86
C LYS A 10 35.01 14.36 -11.27
N ASP A 11 34.67 13.09 -11.52
CA ASP A 11 33.32 12.67 -11.92
C ASP A 11 32.99 11.22 -11.49
N LYS A 12 31.73 10.81 -11.71
CA LYS A 12 31.21 9.47 -11.35
C LYS A 12 31.76 8.34 -12.25
N ALA A 13 32.20 8.61 -13.47
CA ALA A 13 32.80 7.61 -14.36
C ALA A 13 34.25 7.29 -13.95
N ALA A 14 35.05 8.30 -13.64
CA ALA A 14 36.38 8.16 -13.05
C ALA A 14 36.34 7.37 -11.74
N LEU A 15 35.36 7.66 -10.86
CA LEU A 15 35.15 6.91 -9.62
C LEU A 15 34.78 5.43 -9.90
N ARG A 16 33.92 5.14 -10.89
CA ARG A 16 33.55 3.76 -11.26
C ARG A 16 34.73 2.99 -11.84
N LYS A 17 35.52 3.62 -12.72
CA LYS A 17 36.76 3.04 -13.27
C LYS A 17 37.75 2.73 -12.16
N HIS A 18 38.00 3.67 -11.25
CA HIS A 18 38.83 3.43 -10.07
C HIS A 18 38.32 2.29 -9.17
N LYS A 19 36.99 2.19 -8.95
CA LYS A 19 36.43 1.08 -8.17
C LYS A 19 36.68 -0.28 -8.81
N LYS A 20 36.62 -0.37 -10.15
CA LYS A 20 36.89 -1.59 -10.92
C LYS A 20 38.38 -1.96 -10.97
N ASP A 21 39.24 -0.97 -11.17
CA ASP A 21 40.64 -1.19 -11.53
C ASP A 21 41.60 -1.19 -10.31
N SER A 22 41.13 -0.85 -9.10
CA SER A 22 41.99 -0.76 -7.91
C SER A 22 42.18 -2.12 -7.20
N PRO A 23 43.43 -2.58 -6.99
CA PRO A 23 43.70 -3.84 -6.27
C PRO A 23 43.12 -3.89 -4.85
N LYS A 24 42.96 -2.73 -4.19
CA LYS A 24 42.34 -2.64 -2.85
C LYS A 24 40.85 -3.01 -2.82
N HIS A 25 40.16 -3.09 -3.96
CA HIS A 25 38.76 -3.50 -4.04
C HIS A 25 38.56 -4.90 -4.65
N ALA A 26 39.62 -5.54 -5.15
CA ALA A 26 39.54 -6.81 -5.88
C ALA A 26 39.20 -8.04 -5.00
N LYS A 27 39.14 -7.89 -3.66
CA LYS A 27 38.95 -9.00 -2.72
C LYS A 27 37.50 -9.29 -2.30
N VAL A 28 36.51 -8.64 -2.91
CA VAL A 28 35.06 -8.80 -2.58
C VAL A 28 34.28 -9.55 -3.67
N SER A 29 34.93 -10.02 -4.72
CA SER A 29 34.29 -10.75 -5.84
C SER A 29 35.06 -12.01 -6.22
N GLY A 30 34.85 -13.10 -5.47
CA GLY A 30 35.45 -14.41 -5.74
C GLY A 30 34.75 -15.51 -4.96
N GLY A 31 33.80 -16.19 -5.62
CA GLY A 31 33.08 -17.34 -5.07
C GLY A 31 32.72 -18.31 -6.19
N LEU A 32 33.60 -19.29 -6.42
CA LEU A 32 33.41 -20.39 -7.37
C LEU A 32 33.48 -21.72 -6.60
N ARG A 33 32.77 -22.72 -7.14
CA ARG A 33 32.92 -24.17 -6.87
C ARG A 33 34.41 -24.54 -6.67
N GLU A 34 34.81 -25.49 -5.82
CA GLU A 34 34.44 -26.91 -5.89
C GLU A 34 34.96 -27.75 -4.68
N THR A 35 34.35 -28.93 -4.46
CA THR A 35 34.86 -30.20 -3.85
C THR A 35 35.90 -30.28 -2.71
N SER A 36 35.45 -30.88 -1.60
CA SER A 36 36.02 -32.04 -0.86
C SER A 36 37.32 -31.99 -0.01
N SER A 37 37.34 -32.91 0.97
CA SER A 37 38.43 -33.50 1.77
C SER A 37 39.13 -32.69 2.90
N SER A 38 38.70 -33.05 4.12
CA SER A 38 39.51 -33.55 5.26
C SER A 38 40.40 -32.64 6.13
N THR A 39 40.15 -32.82 7.43
CA THR A 39 41.09 -32.95 8.57
C THR A 39 41.62 -31.72 9.35
N THR A 40 41.11 -31.65 10.59
CA THR A 40 41.79 -31.47 11.90
C THR A 40 42.01 -30.10 12.55
N ARG A 41 41.50 -30.04 13.80
CA ARG A 41 42.05 -29.46 15.05
C ARG A 41 41.84 -27.96 15.38
N VAL A 42 40.78 -27.74 16.17
CA VAL A 42 40.71 -26.91 17.41
C VAL A 42 41.98 -27.06 18.29
N PRO A 43 42.35 -26.11 19.21
CA PRO A 43 41.50 -25.49 20.26
C PRO A 43 41.59 -23.93 20.38
N VAL A 44 40.53 -23.21 20.77
CA VAL A 44 40.05 -22.82 22.14
C VAL A 44 40.96 -21.85 22.93
N LEU A 45 40.42 -20.66 23.25
CA LEU A 45 40.48 -19.86 24.50
C LEU A 45 39.91 -18.44 24.13
N SER A 46 38.85 -17.84 24.68
CA SER A 46 38.15 -17.81 25.98
C SER A 46 38.54 -16.59 26.85
N LEU A 47 37.57 -15.67 27.06
CA LEU A 47 37.49 -14.65 28.14
C LEU A 47 38.54 -13.49 28.06
N ASN A 48 38.38 -12.27 28.62
CA ASN A 48 37.24 -11.55 29.24
C ASN A 48 37.55 -10.03 29.43
N TYR A 49 36.50 -9.21 29.61
CA TYR A 49 36.39 -8.03 30.51
C TYR A 49 37.20 -6.72 30.33
N GLY A 50 36.64 -5.64 30.91
CA GLY A 50 37.26 -4.32 31.18
C GLY A 50 36.96 -3.29 30.08
N ASN A 51 35.96 -2.40 30.14
CA ASN A 51 35.43 -1.55 31.22
C ASN A 51 36.45 -0.54 31.77
N LEU A 52 36.26 0.75 31.46
CA LEU A 52 36.68 1.91 32.26
C LEU A 52 35.96 3.19 31.77
N THR A 53 35.74 4.12 32.69
CA THR A 53 34.79 5.24 32.64
C THR A 53 35.47 6.62 32.74
N GLU A 54 34.73 7.66 32.33
CA GLU A 54 34.95 9.09 32.68
C GLU A 54 36.25 9.73 32.10
N ILE A 55 36.40 11.06 31.95
CA ILE A 55 36.04 12.22 32.78
C ILE A 55 35.60 13.41 31.88
N GLY A 56 34.99 14.46 32.47
CA GLY A 56 34.49 15.70 31.82
C GLY A 56 35.49 16.51 30.98
N GLY A 57 35.15 17.65 30.38
CA GLY A 57 34.02 18.56 30.61
C GLY A 57 34.57 19.95 30.97
N ASP A 58 34.33 20.97 30.12
CA ASP A 58 34.55 22.38 30.47
C ASP A 58 33.77 23.33 29.53
N SER A 59 33.54 24.57 29.98
CA SER A 59 32.68 25.59 29.34
C SER A 59 33.45 26.74 28.69
N ASN A 60 32.78 27.50 27.78
CA ASN A 60 32.85 28.98 27.71
C ASN A 60 31.97 29.58 26.59
N GLU A 61 31.25 30.66 26.93
CA GLU A 61 30.83 31.73 26.00
C GLU A 61 31.88 32.87 26.03
N PRO A 62 31.83 33.91 25.15
CA PRO A 62 30.95 35.07 25.38
C PRO A 62 30.29 35.65 24.09
N GLY A 63 29.44 36.69 24.25
CA GLY A 63 28.61 37.31 23.19
C GLY A 63 28.95 38.78 22.81
N GLU A 64 27.90 39.63 22.71
CA GLU A 64 27.83 41.03 22.18
C GLU A 64 27.74 41.18 20.64
N GLU A 65 27.07 42.17 20.02
CA GLU A 65 25.83 42.96 20.30
C GLU A 65 25.43 43.81 19.04
N TYR A 66 24.13 44.08 18.80
CA TYR A 66 23.50 45.13 17.92
C TYR A 66 23.98 45.30 16.43
N GLU A 67 23.31 46.00 15.49
CA GLU A 67 22.20 46.99 15.46
C GLU A 67 21.10 46.64 14.42
N ALA A 68 20.01 47.43 14.40
CA ALA A 68 18.85 47.31 13.49
C ALA A 68 18.69 48.53 12.56
N THR A 69 17.91 48.40 11.47
CA THR A 69 17.29 49.52 10.74
C THR A 69 15.93 49.10 10.16
N ASP A 70 14.95 50.00 10.20
CA ASP A 70 13.59 49.89 9.62
C ASP A 70 13.59 50.21 8.11
N ASP A 71 12.57 49.76 7.34
CA ASP A 71 11.42 50.61 6.96
C ASP A 71 10.36 49.88 6.08
N ASP A 72 9.23 50.56 5.87
CA ASP A 72 8.17 50.40 4.86
C ASP A 72 7.14 49.26 5.01
N THR A 73 6.15 49.54 5.85
CA THR A 73 4.76 49.11 5.64
C THR A 73 3.91 50.24 5.05
N LYS A 74 3.49 50.12 3.78
CA LYS A 74 2.24 50.66 3.19
C LYS A 74 2.21 50.42 1.68
N GLU A 75 1.25 49.62 1.21
CA GLU A 75 0.40 49.92 0.04
C GLU A 75 -0.69 48.83 -0.02
N ALA A 76 -1.79 49.14 0.65
CA ALA A 76 -3.07 48.49 0.44
C ALA A 76 -4.07 49.59 0.08
N LEU A 77 -5.07 49.25 -0.76
CA LEU A 77 -6.19 50.10 -1.19
C LEU A 77 -6.02 50.90 -2.50
N TRP A 78 -5.76 50.23 -3.63
CA TRP A 78 -6.47 50.59 -4.87
C TRP A 78 -6.76 49.38 -5.78
N SER A 79 -7.96 49.38 -6.35
CA SER A 79 -8.44 48.57 -7.49
C SER A 79 -9.13 47.23 -7.20
N LEU A 80 -10.10 47.27 -6.28
CA LEU A 80 -11.29 46.43 -6.34
C LEU A 80 -12.42 47.14 -7.12
N GLN A 81 -12.31 47.19 -8.46
CA GLN A 81 -13.47 47.43 -9.34
C GLN A 81 -13.13 47.08 -10.80
N ASN A 82 -14.11 46.46 -11.50
CA ASN A 82 -14.01 45.84 -12.83
C ASN A 82 -13.23 44.50 -12.82
N MET A 83 -13.77 43.34 -13.24
CA MET A 83 -15.02 43.07 -13.96
C MET A 83 -15.78 41.89 -13.33
N LEU A 84 -16.99 42.17 -12.82
CA LEU A 84 -18.10 41.23 -12.97
C LEU A 84 -18.63 41.35 -14.40
N LEU A 85 -18.96 40.22 -15.03
CA LEU A 85 -19.85 39.98 -16.20
C LEU A 85 -19.26 38.89 -17.12
N ASN A 86 -19.55 37.63 -16.78
CA ASN A 86 -20.08 36.61 -17.70
C ASN A 86 -20.15 35.25 -16.99
N GLU A 87 -21.27 34.99 -16.33
CA GLU A 87 -21.78 33.65 -16.05
C GLU A 87 -22.10 32.92 -17.37
N PRO A 88 -22.00 31.59 -17.40
CA PRO A 88 -23.26 30.84 -17.32
C PRO A 88 -23.19 29.58 -16.43
N TYR A 89 -23.93 29.62 -15.32
CA TYR A 89 -25.07 28.72 -15.06
C TYR A 89 -24.94 27.27 -15.58
N THR A 90 -24.56 26.34 -14.70
CA THR A 90 -25.41 25.16 -14.41
C THR A 90 -25.25 24.78 -12.94
N SER A 91 -26.37 24.53 -12.28
CA SER A 91 -26.48 24.32 -10.83
C SER A 91 -26.63 22.84 -10.46
N PHE A 92 -26.01 22.38 -9.35
CA PHE A 92 -26.67 21.56 -8.33
C PHE A 92 -25.94 21.67 -6.96
N ALA A 93 -26.65 21.36 -5.87
CA ALA A 93 -26.37 21.78 -4.48
C ALA A 93 -25.05 21.21 -3.88
N ARG A 94 -24.19 22.04 -3.28
CA ARG A 94 -24.07 22.38 -1.83
C ARG A 94 -23.87 21.19 -0.87
N GLY A 95 -22.61 20.97 -0.47
CA GLY A 95 -22.17 20.30 0.76
C GLY A 95 -21.39 21.28 1.65
N ASN A 96 -21.41 21.07 2.98
CA ASN A 96 -21.06 22.08 3.98
C ASN A 96 -19.54 22.19 4.27
N PRO A 97 -18.93 23.40 4.33
CA PRO A 97 -17.49 23.56 4.59
C PRO A 97 -17.19 23.87 6.07
N ASP A 98 -17.33 22.91 6.99
CA ASP A 98 -16.99 23.14 8.42
C ASP A 98 -16.67 21.85 9.22
N ILE A 99 -15.69 21.06 8.77
CA ILE A 99 -15.26 19.82 9.45
C ILE A 99 -14.11 20.06 10.46
N TRP A 100 -13.31 21.11 10.28
CA TRP A 100 -12.06 21.32 11.05
C TRP A 100 -12.23 22.18 12.31
N THR A 101 -13.36 22.88 12.46
CA THR A 101 -13.60 23.85 13.55
C THR A 101 -14.09 23.19 14.86
N ALA A 102 -14.52 21.92 14.81
CA ALA A 102 -15.19 21.24 15.93
C ALA A 102 -14.26 20.65 17.02
N LEU A 103 -12.93 20.70 16.86
CA LEU A 103 -11.96 20.10 17.80
C LEU A 103 -11.32 21.08 18.78
N ALA A 104 -11.58 22.39 18.68
CA ALA A 104 -10.88 23.41 19.45
C ALA A 104 -11.50 23.76 20.84
N ASN A 105 -12.74 23.33 21.13
CA ASN A 105 -13.55 23.87 22.24
C ASN A 105 -14.10 22.81 23.22
N SER A 106 -13.25 21.94 23.77
CA SER A 106 -13.71 20.86 24.69
C SER A 106 -12.78 20.58 25.90
N PHE A 107 -12.47 21.60 26.70
CA PHE A 107 -12.10 21.53 28.14
C PHE A 107 -12.29 22.93 28.76
N PRO A 108 -12.49 23.10 30.09
CA PRO A 108 -12.66 22.12 31.18
C PRO A 108 -14.18 21.85 31.45
N ALA A 109 -14.72 21.41 32.59
CA ALA A 109 -14.25 21.18 33.97
C ALA A 109 -15.02 20.03 34.69
N ALA A 110 -15.00 19.99 36.03
CA ALA A 110 -15.60 18.96 36.88
C ALA A 110 -16.82 19.45 37.69
N GLY A 111 -17.71 18.53 38.13
CA GLY A 111 -18.58 18.75 39.29
C GLY A 111 -19.95 18.05 39.26
N SER A 112 -20.18 17.12 40.20
CA SER A 112 -21.47 16.48 40.59
C SER A 112 -22.26 15.70 39.50
N GLY A 113 -22.95 14.59 39.80
CA GLY A 113 -23.17 13.93 41.08
C GLY A 113 -24.65 13.80 41.43
N TYR A 114 -25.40 12.95 40.72
CA TYR A 114 -26.74 12.51 41.13
C TYR A 114 -26.97 11.02 40.88
N ASP A 115 -27.52 10.37 41.89
CA ASP A 115 -27.93 8.97 41.97
C ASP A 115 -29.45 8.89 41.83
N TYR A 116 -29.98 7.87 41.13
CA TYR A 116 -31.39 7.48 41.26
C TYR A 116 -31.58 5.99 40.91
N LYS A 117 -32.31 5.30 41.80
CA LYS A 117 -32.51 3.86 41.80
C LYS A 117 -33.83 3.40 41.16
N GLU A 118 -33.77 2.16 40.65
CA GLU A 118 -34.79 1.09 40.70
C GLU A 118 -36.24 1.33 40.22
N GLY A 119 -36.64 0.53 39.21
CA GLY A 119 -37.69 -0.49 39.42
C GLY A 119 -39.01 -0.35 38.67
N LEU A 120 -39.34 -1.34 37.80
CA LEU A 120 -40.64 -2.03 37.75
C LEU A 120 -40.75 -3.12 36.66
N SER A 121 -41.83 -3.91 36.73
CA SER A 121 -42.04 -5.24 36.11
C SER A 121 -43.57 -5.56 36.02
N VAL A 122 -44.09 -6.63 35.38
CA VAL A 122 -43.54 -7.85 34.74
C VAL A 122 -44.47 -8.37 33.61
N SER A 123 -43.90 -9.12 32.64
CA SER A 123 -44.46 -10.36 32.02
C SER A 123 -45.77 -10.28 31.15
N PRO A 124 -46.37 -11.41 30.66
CA PRO A 124 -45.98 -12.03 29.38
C PRO A 124 -47.15 -12.51 28.46
N PHE A 125 -46.84 -12.94 27.23
CA PHE A 125 -47.72 -13.81 26.40
C PHE A 125 -46.84 -14.89 25.72
N HIS A 126 -46.92 -16.15 26.13
CA HIS A 126 -47.87 -17.22 25.73
C HIS A 126 -47.74 -17.71 24.28
N THR A 127 -47.36 -18.98 24.14
CA THR A 127 -47.37 -19.82 22.93
C THR A 127 -48.72 -20.55 22.77
N ASP A 128 -49.00 -21.13 21.59
CA ASP A 128 -49.30 -22.57 21.40
C ASP A 128 -49.67 -22.93 19.92
N PRO A 129 -49.72 -24.23 19.51
CA PRO A 129 -49.23 -24.68 18.18
C PRO A 129 -50.32 -25.27 17.21
N VAL A 130 -49.96 -26.33 16.43
CA VAL A 130 -50.71 -27.17 15.43
C VAL A 130 -50.34 -26.82 13.97
N ASP A 131 -50.05 -27.72 13.00
CA ASP A 131 -50.19 -29.20 12.88
C ASP A 131 -49.01 -29.89 12.10
N THR A 132 -49.07 -31.22 11.90
CA THR A 132 -47.99 -32.08 11.34
C THR A 132 -48.14 -32.55 9.86
N ASP A 133 -47.26 -33.51 9.45
CA ASP A 133 -47.31 -34.41 8.28
C ASP A 133 -46.71 -33.88 6.94
N ASP A 134 -45.90 -34.62 6.15
CA ASP A 134 -45.27 -35.97 6.25
C ASP A 134 -44.07 -36.08 5.25
N TYR A 135 -43.41 -37.25 5.20
CA TYR A 135 -42.45 -37.81 4.21
C TYR A 135 -40.93 -37.79 4.50
N ALA A 136 -40.49 -38.95 5.02
CA ALA A 136 -39.44 -39.82 4.46
C ALA A 136 -37.94 -39.59 4.82
N THR A 137 -37.59 -40.16 5.98
CA THR A 137 -36.37 -40.92 6.30
C THR A 137 -35.45 -41.35 5.14
N VAL A 138 -34.17 -40.97 5.21
CA VAL A 138 -33.03 -41.80 4.77
C VAL A 138 -31.92 -41.77 5.84
N ALA A 139 -31.20 -42.88 5.99
CA ALA A 139 -30.42 -43.20 7.18
C ALA A 139 -29.14 -42.37 7.36
N ARG A 140 -28.83 -42.01 8.62
CA ARG A 140 -27.52 -41.46 9.01
C ARG A 140 -26.50 -42.59 9.15
N LEU A 141 -25.47 -42.58 8.31
CA LEU A 141 -24.21 -43.27 8.59
C LEU A 141 -23.27 -42.27 9.29
N SER A 142 -22.86 -42.59 10.52
CA SER A 142 -21.91 -41.78 11.28
C SER A 142 -20.49 -41.94 10.74
N PRO A 143 -19.75 -40.87 10.40
CA PRO A 143 -18.31 -40.93 10.22
C PRO A 143 -17.61 -41.12 11.57
N ALA A 144 -16.56 -41.93 11.59
CA ALA A 144 -15.69 -42.09 12.76
C ALA A 144 -14.92 -40.78 13.08
N PRO A 145 -14.51 -40.55 14.34
CA PRO A 145 -13.74 -39.36 14.70
C PRO A 145 -12.35 -39.41 14.05
N GLN A 146 -12.12 -38.55 13.06
CA GLN A 146 -10.77 -38.24 12.60
C GLN A 146 -10.16 -37.20 13.56
N GLY A 147 -8.85 -37.34 13.80
CA GLY A 147 -8.18 -36.65 14.90
C GLY A 147 -8.22 -35.13 14.79
N GLU A 148 -8.07 -34.48 15.94
CA GLU A 148 -7.87 -33.04 16.03
C GLU A 148 -6.54 -32.66 15.35
N ASP A 149 -6.59 -32.31 14.07
CA ASP A 149 -5.47 -31.68 13.39
C ASP A 149 -5.09 -30.40 14.13
N ALA A 150 -3.87 -30.37 14.67
CA ALA A 150 -3.40 -29.29 15.52
C ALA A 150 -3.36 -27.97 14.75
N ILE A 151 -4.42 -27.17 14.93
CA ILE A 151 -4.58 -25.84 14.32
C ILE A 151 -3.35 -24.99 14.70
N PRO A 152 -2.68 -24.33 13.74
CA PRO A 152 -1.60 -23.41 14.06
C PRO A 152 -2.09 -22.34 15.04
N GLN A 153 -1.58 -22.43 16.26
CA GLN A 153 -1.75 -21.40 17.30
C GLN A 153 -1.25 -20.08 16.71
N ILE A 154 -2.05 -19.01 16.81
CA ILE A 154 -1.56 -17.66 16.56
C ILE A 154 -0.47 -17.43 17.61
N THR A 155 0.79 -17.49 17.19
CA THR A 155 1.93 -17.32 18.09
C THR A 155 1.85 -15.91 18.66
N LYS A 156 1.61 -15.80 19.97
CA LYS A 156 1.66 -14.52 20.68
C LYS A 156 3.07 -13.95 20.53
N VAL A 157 3.24 -13.04 19.56
CA VAL A 157 4.45 -12.25 19.40
C VAL A 157 4.57 -11.34 20.63
N ASN A 158 5.81 -11.05 21.04
CA ASN A 158 6.10 -10.19 22.19
C ASN A 158 5.26 -8.90 22.13
N PRO A 159 4.50 -8.50 23.18
CA PRO A 159 3.61 -7.34 23.13
C PRO A 159 4.32 -5.98 23.07
N GLU A 160 5.65 -5.96 23.07
CA GLU A 160 6.43 -4.76 22.84
C GLU A 160 6.40 -4.39 21.35
N ILE A 161 5.85 -3.21 21.05
CA ILE A 161 5.89 -2.62 19.72
C ILE A 161 7.36 -2.57 19.27
N PRO A 162 7.73 -3.12 18.09
CA PRO A 162 9.10 -3.09 17.63
C PRO A 162 9.61 -1.65 17.52
N ALA A 163 10.76 -1.36 18.11
CA ALA A 163 11.45 -0.11 17.82
C ALA A 163 11.72 -0.04 16.31
N PRO A 164 11.45 1.09 15.62
CA PRO A 164 11.31 2.45 16.18
C PRO A 164 9.86 3.00 16.26
N TRP A 165 8.83 2.15 16.20
CA TRP A 165 7.43 2.60 16.06
C TRP A 165 6.81 3.13 17.35
N SER A 166 5.85 4.06 17.27
CA SER A 166 5.32 4.73 18.47
C SER A 166 4.24 3.93 19.19
N SER A 167 4.18 4.08 20.52
CA SER A 167 3.07 3.59 21.33
C SER A 167 1.95 4.63 21.45
N ILE A 168 0.71 4.16 21.56
CA ILE A 168 -0.45 4.99 21.89
C ILE A 168 -0.86 4.67 23.34
N PRO A 169 -0.72 5.64 24.27
CA PRO A 169 -1.15 5.48 25.65
C PRO A 169 -2.60 5.02 25.76
N VAL A 170 -2.90 4.15 26.72
CA VAL A 170 -4.25 3.55 26.86
C VAL A 170 -5.33 4.62 27.03
N SER A 171 -5.02 5.72 27.71
CA SER A 171 -5.88 6.91 27.86
C SER A 171 -6.22 7.61 26.53
N GLU A 172 -5.32 7.61 25.55
CA GLU A 172 -5.52 8.26 24.25
C GLU A 172 -6.29 7.39 23.25
N ARG A 173 -6.29 6.06 23.43
CA ARG A 173 -6.81 5.11 22.43
C ARG A 173 -8.27 5.37 22.04
N GLY A 174 -9.11 5.81 22.99
CA GLY A 174 -10.50 6.17 22.70
C GLY A 174 -10.63 7.38 21.77
N ALA A 175 -9.88 8.45 22.05
CA ALA A 175 -9.87 9.67 21.22
C ALA A 175 -9.27 9.39 19.83
N VAL A 176 -8.15 8.67 19.78
CA VAL A 176 -7.50 8.27 18.53
C VAL A 176 -8.40 7.38 17.67
N LEU A 177 -9.12 6.42 18.28
CA LEU A 177 -10.09 5.60 17.55
C LEU A 177 -11.27 6.43 17.01
N GLY A 178 -11.80 7.38 17.79
CA GLY A 178 -12.85 8.29 17.34
C GLY A 178 -12.41 9.13 16.14
N ALA A 179 -11.22 9.72 16.20
CA ALA A 179 -10.64 10.47 15.09
C ALA A 179 -10.41 9.59 13.85
N LEU A 180 -9.87 8.38 14.02
CA LEU A 180 -9.68 7.41 12.93
C LEU A 180 -11.02 7.01 12.27
N GLN A 181 -12.06 6.78 13.06
CA GLN A 181 -13.39 6.45 12.55
C GLN A 181 -14.01 7.62 11.77
N ALA A 182 -13.79 8.85 12.20
CA ALA A 182 -14.22 10.06 11.48
C ALA A 182 -13.47 10.27 10.14
N GLN A 183 -12.27 9.70 9.97
CA GLN A 183 -11.50 9.71 8.72
C GLN A 183 -11.74 8.48 7.82
N SER A 184 -12.75 7.64 8.11
CA SER A 184 -13.11 6.52 7.23
C SER A 184 -13.64 7.03 5.89
N HIS A 185 -13.07 6.55 4.79
CA HIS A 185 -13.39 7.01 3.44
C HIS A 185 -14.82 6.65 3.04
N SER A 186 -15.49 7.54 2.29
CA SER A 186 -16.83 7.28 1.78
C SER A 186 -16.82 6.17 0.72
N ILE A 187 -17.97 5.50 0.54
CA ILE A 187 -18.14 4.43 -0.45
C ILE A 187 -17.80 4.93 -1.86
N ASP A 188 -18.22 6.15 -2.23
CA ASP A 188 -17.93 6.76 -3.53
C ASP A 188 -16.42 7.05 -3.73
N CYS A 189 -15.74 7.47 -2.66
CA CYS A 189 -14.30 7.67 -2.66
C CYS A 189 -13.56 6.35 -2.88
N LEU A 190 -13.94 5.31 -2.13
CA LEU A 190 -13.38 3.96 -2.27
C LEU A 190 -13.62 3.38 -3.68
N ALA A 191 -14.82 3.51 -4.24
CA ALA A 191 -15.14 3.06 -5.59
C ALA A 191 -14.31 3.81 -6.66
N THR A 192 -14.16 5.14 -6.53
CA THR A 192 -13.29 5.96 -7.39
C THR A 192 -11.84 5.47 -7.35
N GLU A 193 -11.36 5.08 -6.16
CA GLU A 193 -10.02 4.55 -5.92
C GLU A 193 -9.94 3.02 -6.16
N HIS A 194 -10.88 2.45 -6.90
CA HIS A 194 -10.88 1.06 -7.37
C HIS A 194 -10.96 0.00 -6.26
N TYR A 195 -11.52 0.33 -5.10
CA TYR A 195 -11.94 -0.67 -4.12
C TYR A 195 -13.23 -1.37 -4.57
N TRP A 196 -13.35 -2.64 -4.21
CA TRP A 196 -14.64 -3.33 -4.25
C TRP A 196 -15.41 -3.02 -2.97
N THR A 197 -16.48 -2.25 -3.12
CA THR A 197 -17.40 -1.86 -2.04
C THR A 197 -18.50 -2.90 -1.80
N GLU A 198 -18.80 -3.70 -2.83
CA GLU A 198 -19.73 -4.84 -2.81
C GLU A 198 -19.07 -6.07 -3.44
N ARG A 199 -19.73 -7.23 -3.37
CA ARG A 199 -19.27 -8.43 -4.07
C ARG A 199 -19.43 -8.23 -5.59
N PRO A 200 -18.37 -8.46 -6.40
CA PRO A 200 -18.47 -8.33 -7.86
C PRO A 200 -19.60 -9.20 -8.42
N SER A 201 -20.49 -8.60 -9.22
CA SER A 201 -21.49 -9.36 -9.98
C SER A 201 -20.82 -10.11 -11.13
N ALA A 202 -21.53 -11.09 -11.72
CA ALA A 202 -21.04 -11.78 -12.92
C ALA A 202 -20.67 -10.82 -14.06
N THR A 203 -21.39 -9.69 -14.17
CA THR A 203 -21.13 -8.64 -15.16
C THR A 203 -19.86 -7.85 -14.82
N ASP A 204 -19.65 -7.48 -13.57
CA ASP A 204 -18.43 -6.77 -13.14
C ASP A 204 -17.20 -7.62 -13.37
N ILE A 205 -17.28 -8.90 -13.02
CA ILE A 205 -16.24 -9.90 -13.21
C ILE A 205 -15.87 -10.00 -14.70
N ASP A 206 -16.86 -10.17 -15.58
CA ASP A 206 -16.67 -10.21 -17.03
C ASP A 206 -16.06 -8.89 -17.58
N MET A 207 -16.48 -7.74 -17.06
CA MET A 207 -15.96 -6.42 -17.45
C MET A 207 -14.50 -6.17 -16.99
N THR A 208 -13.97 -6.95 -16.04
CA THR A 208 -12.54 -6.93 -15.70
C THR A 208 -11.65 -7.61 -16.76
N SER A 209 -12.24 -8.45 -17.63
CA SER A 209 -11.54 -9.26 -18.61
C SER A 209 -10.71 -8.40 -19.57
N LYS A 210 -9.57 -8.94 -19.99
CA LYS A 210 -8.63 -8.25 -20.89
C LYS A 210 -8.37 -9.09 -22.12
N CYS A 211 -8.27 -8.44 -23.27
CA CYS A 211 -7.97 -9.11 -24.51
C CYS A 211 -6.57 -9.74 -24.46
N ASN A 212 -6.47 -11.04 -24.76
CA ASN A 212 -5.22 -11.79 -24.83
C ASN A 212 -4.19 -11.10 -25.73
N ASN A 213 -4.67 -10.58 -26.87
CA ASN A 213 -3.86 -9.96 -27.91
C ASN A 213 -3.46 -8.51 -27.58
N CYS A 214 -4.38 -7.55 -27.70
CA CYS A 214 -4.06 -6.12 -27.52
C CYS A 214 -3.92 -5.70 -26.04
N GLY A 215 -4.57 -6.40 -25.11
CA GLY A 215 -4.60 -6.05 -23.68
C GLY A 215 -5.63 -4.97 -23.30
N ALA A 216 -6.52 -4.56 -24.21
CA ALA A 216 -7.67 -3.71 -23.89
C ALA A 216 -8.56 -4.40 -22.84
N ALA A 217 -9.17 -3.61 -21.96
CA ALA A 217 -10.13 -4.11 -20.97
C ALA A 217 -11.54 -4.09 -21.56
N LYS A 218 -12.35 -5.10 -21.28
CA LYS A 218 -13.71 -5.22 -21.83
C LYS A 218 -14.59 -4.01 -21.49
N ARG A 219 -14.38 -3.41 -20.31
CA ARG A 219 -15.12 -2.24 -19.82
C ARG A 219 -14.96 -0.91 -20.58
N SER A 220 -13.97 -0.73 -21.45
CA SER A 220 -13.97 0.47 -22.30
C SER A 220 -15.00 0.28 -23.39
N SER A 221 -15.94 1.22 -23.56
CA SER A 221 -16.91 1.28 -24.66
C SER A 221 -16.27 0.96 -26.01
N ASP A 222 -15.08 1.51 -26.22
CA ASP A 222 -14.29 1.33 -27.43
C ASP A 222 -13.91 -0.14 -27.67
N ALA A 223 -13.77 -0.99 -26.66
CA ALA A 223 -13.26 -2.36 -26.80
C ALA A 223 -14.33 -3.40 -27.19
N THR A 224 -15.62 -3.12 -26.99
CA THR A 224 -16.69 -4.02 -27.44
C THR A 224 -17.04 -3.82 -28.91
N GLU A 225 -16.81 -2.62 -29.45
CA GLU A 225 -17.14 -2.26 -30.85
C GLU A 225 -15.90 -2.08 -31.76
N SER A 226 -14.69 -1.98 -31.21
CA SER A 226 -13.46 -1.86 -32.02
C SER A 226 -12.87 -3.18 -32.48
N VAL A 227 -12.18 -3.12 -33.61
CA VAL A 227 -11.24 -4.14 -34.07
C VAL A 227 -10.05 -4.31 -33.11
N CYS A 228 -9.59 -5.55 -32.93
CA CYS A 228 -8.47 -5.86 -32.05
C CYS A 228 -7.12 -5.64 -32.76
N CYS A 229 -6.47 -4.52 -32.45
CA CYS A 229 -5.19 -4.12 -33.02
C CYS A 229 -4.00 -4.45 -32.10
N PHE A 230 -3.05 -5.27 -32.55
CA PHE A 230 -1.88 -5.67 -31.74
C PHE A 230 -0.64 -6.00 -32.56
N HIS A 231 0.52 -6.16 -31.90
CA HIS A 231 1.77 -6.58 -32.55
C HIS A 231 2.16 -7.99 -32.08
N PRO A 232 2.31 -9.00 -32.98
CA PRO A 232 2.58 -10.38 -32.57
C PRO A 232 3.95 -10.54 -31.87
N ALA A 233 4.99 -9.82 -32.31
CA ALA A 233 6.28 -9.75 -31.63
C ALA A 233 6.26 -8.94 -30.31
N LYS A 234 5.09 -8.39 -29.92
CA LYS A 234 4.85 -7.82 -28.59
C LYS A 234 4.10 -8.75 -27.64
N LYS A 235 4.02 -10.06 -27.94
CA LYS A 235 3.50 -11.07 -26.99
C LYS A 235 4.14 -10.86 -25.60
N PRO A 236 3.34 -10.89 -24.51
CA PRO A 236 3.80 -10.55 -23.16
C PRO A 236 4.99 -11.37 -22.66
N PHE A 237 5.09 -12.61 -23.14
CA PHE A 237 6.03 -13.62 -22.65
C PHE A 237 7.01 -14.03 -23.76
N GLU A 238 8.19 -13.42 -23.77
CA GLU A 238 9.35 -13.95 -24.50
C GLU A 238 10.59 -13.70 -23.62
N ARG A 239 11.36 -14.76 -23.35
CA ARG A 239 12.63 -14.73 -22.58
C ARG A 239 12.53 -14.11 -21.17
N GLY A 240 11.44 -14.37 -20.44
CA GLY A 240 11.31 -14.00 -19.01
C GLY A 240 11.24 -12.49 -18.74
N ILE A 241 11.07 -11.66 -19.78
CA ILE A 241 10.87 -10.21 -19.61
C ILE A 241 9.39 -9.92 -19.45
N ILE A 242 9.02 -9.54 -18.23
CA ILE A 242 7.67 -9.12 -17.86
C ILE A 242 7.33 -7.80 -18.56
N ARG A 243 6.37 -7.82 -19.49
CA ARG A 243 5.80 -6.59 -20.08
C ARG A 243 4.71 -6.01 -19.18
N GLY A 244 5.12 -5.44 -18.04
CA GLY A 244 4.22 -4.79 -17.09
C GLY A 244 3.65 -3.45 -17.59
N ARG A 245 2.56 -2.98 -16.96
CA ARG A 245 2.11 -1.58 -17.12
C ARG A 245 3.28 -0.64 -16.82
N GLY A 246 3.57 0.29 -17.72
CA GLY A 246 4.64 1.28 -17.53
C GLY A 246 6.02 0.89 -18.06
N THR A 247 6.26 -0.36 -18.53
CA THR A 247 7.46 -0.63 -19.33
C THR A 247 7.32 0.04 -20.69
N ARG A 248 7.75 1.31 -20.79
CA ARG A 248 7.92 1.99 -22.08
C ARG A 248 8.77 1.08 -22.96
N ILE A 249 8.20 0.69 -24.10
CA ILE A 249 8.93 -0.04 -25.15
C ILE A 249 10.25 0.72 -25.36
N PRO A 250 11.43 0.06 -25.28
CA PRO A 250 12.67 0.71 -25.66
C PRO A 250 12.45 1.33 -27.04
N ARG A 251 12.66 2.64 -27.20
CA ARG A 251 12.31 3.39 -28.43
C ARG A 251 13.03 2.85 -29.69
N THR A 252 13.93 1.88 -29.53
CA THR A 252 14.72 1.17 -30.52
C THR A 252 14.11 -0.16 -31.02
N ALA A 253 13.13 -0.75 -30.32
CA ALA A 253 12.57 -2.06 -30.69
C ALA A 253 11.51 -1.93 -31.82
N ARG A 254 11.89 -2.30 -33.05
CA ARG A 254 11.00 -2.33 -34.23
C ARG A 254 10.04 -3.53 -34.21
N CYS A 255 8.80 -3.38 -34.68
CA CYS A 255 7.97 -4.55 -35.02
C CYS A 255 8.66 -5.30 -36.17
N VAL A 256 8.88 -6.62 -36.04
CA VAL A 256 9.48 -7.42 -37.12
C VAL A 256 8.65 -7.35 -38.41
N ASN A 257 7.32 -7.20 -38.30
CA ASN A 257 6.41 -7.13 -39.43
C ASN A 257 6.34 -5.74 -40.09
N CYS A 258 6.04 -4.66 -39.35
CA CYS A 258 5.87 -3.32 -39.95
C CYS A 258 7.11 -2.40 -39.89
N LEU A 259 8.18 -2.83 -39.23
CA LEU A 259 9.43 -2.06 -38.98
C LEU A 259 9.29 -0.71 -38.27
N LYS A 260 8.07 -0.22 -38.01
CA LYS A 260 7.80 1.06 -37.33
C LYS A 260 8.29 1.03 -35.88
N LEU A 261 8.84 2.17 -35.46
CA LEU A 261 9.18 2.49 -34.07
C LEU A 261 7.94 3.08 -33.38
N GLY A 262 7.72 2.73 -32.11
CA GLY A 262 6.65 3.34 -31.30
C GLY A 262 5.22 2.81 -31.56
N PRO A 263 4.18 3.59 -31.19
CA PRO A 263 2.79 3.17 -31.22
C PRO A 263 2.16 3.36 -32.61
N SER A 264 2.40 2.40 -33.50
CA SER A 264 1.44 2.12 -34.59
C SER A 264 0.20 1.43 -34.03
N GLY A 265 -0.97 1.61 -34.64
CA GLY A 265 -2.23 0.95 -34.28
C GLY A 265 -2.28 -0.55 -34.65
N GLY A 266 -1.27 -1.33 -34.22
CA GLY A 266 -1.12 -2.75 -34.53
C GLY A 266 -0.16 -3.08 -35.68
N CYS A 267 0.29 -4.34 -35.70
CA CYS A 267 0.91 -5.05 -36.84
C CYS A 267 -0.03 -6.16 -37.37
N ILE A 268 -1.08 -6.50 -36.62
CA ILE A 268 -2.22 -7.37 -36.95
C ILE A 268 -3.49 -6.65 -36.47
N VAL A 269 -4.57 -6.79 -37.24
CA VAL A 269 -5.92 -6.32 -36.91
C VAL A 269 -6.85 -7.53 -37.02
N LEU A 270 -7.63 -7.81 -35.98
CA LEU A 270 -8.69 -8.84 -35.99
C LEU A 270 -10.06 -8.16 -35.87
N PRO A 271 -11.13 -8.74 -36.45
CA PRO A 271 -12.46 -8.14 -36.40
C PRO A 271 -13.04 -8.07 -34.97
N THR A 272 -12.61 -8.96 -34.08
CA THR A 272 -13.08 -9.06 -32.69
C THR A 272 -11.91 -9.19 -31.72
N HIS A 273 -12.16 -8.87 -30.45
CA HIS A 273 -11.22 -9.10 -29.36
C HIS A 273 -11.41 -10.52 -28.78
N ASP A 274 -10.30 -11.21 -28.59
CA ASP A 274 -10.24 -12.47 -27.84
C ASP A 274 -10.01 -12.14 -26.36
N PHE A 275 -11.08 -12.11 -25.56
CA PHE A 275 -11.01 -11.82 -24.12
C PHE A 275 -10.70 -13.08 -23.32
N ALA A 276 -9.71 -12.98 -22.43
CA ALA A 276 -9.42 -14.05 -21.50
C ALA A 276 -10.55 -14.26 -20.49
N ALA A 277 -10.61 -15.46 -19.91
CA ALA A 277 -11.36 -15.69 -18.70
C ALA A 277 -10.94 -14.70 -17.58
N PRO A 278 -11.87 -14.21 -16.77
CA PRO A 278 -11.60 -13.33 -15.64
C PRO A 278 -10.76 -14.02 -14.56
N ASP A 279 -10.19 -13.24 -13.64
CA ASP A 279 -9.43 -13.81 -12.51
C ASP A 279 -10.41 -14.52 -11.56
N ALA A 280 -10.23 -15.83 -11.35
CA ALA A 280 -11.12 -16.67 -10.56
C ALA A 280 -11.28 -16.19 -9.10
N LYS A 281 -10.32 -15.41 -8.57
CA LYS A 281 -10.46 -14.78 -7.25
C LYS A 281 -11.67 -13.84 -7.18
N LEU A 282 -12.07 -13.19 -8.28
CA LEU A 282 -13.16 -12.21 -8.29
C LEU A 282 -14.52 -12.84 -7.96
N SER A 283 -14.81 -14.05 -8.47
CA SER A 283 -16.03 -14.80 -8.10
C SER A 283 -16.06 -15.24 -6.64
N GLU A 284 -14.90 -15.34 -6.00
CA GLU A 284 -14.72 -15.78 -4.61
C GLU A 284 -14.44 -14.62 -3.64
N MET A 285 -14.53 -13.37 -4.12
CA MET A 285 -14.47 -12.20 -3.25
C MET A 285 -15.65 -12.20 -2.27
N ALA A 286 -15.35 -11.90 -1.02
CA ALA A 286 -16.30 -11.96 0.08
C ALA A 286 -16.05 -10.84 1.09
N PRO A 287 -17.11 -10.34 1.77
CA PRO A 287 -16.94 -9.43 2.89
C PRO A 287 -16.25 -10.11 4.07
N ALA A 288 -15.71 -9.33 5.00
CA ALA A 288 -15.33 -9.83 6.32
C ALA A 288 -16.53 -10.46 7.07
N PRO A 289 -16.30 -11.33 8.08
CA PRO A 289 -17.37 -11.88 8.91
C PRO A 289 -18.22 -10.78 9.56
N GLY A 290 -19.53 -10.99 9.68
CA GLY A 290 -20.45 -9.96 10.19
C GLY A 290 -20.23 -9.57 11.65
N TYR A 291 -20.05 -10.56 12.52
CA TYR A 291 -19.66 -10.38 13.92
C TYR A 291 -18.60 -11.40 14.28
N ASN A 292 -17.51 -10.95 14.89
CA ASN A 292 -16.47 -11.81 15.45
C ASN A 292 -16.09 -11.25 16.84
N PRO A 293 -16.22 -12.03 17.94
CA PRO A 293 -15.89 -11.55 19.28
C PRO A 293 -14.40 -11.27 19.50
N ASN A 294 -13.52 -11.81 18.63
CA ASN A 294 -12.08 -11.56 18.66
C ASN A 294 -11.65 -10.40 17.75
N ALA A 295 -12.59 -9.78 17.02
CA ALA A 295 -12.29 -8.69 16.09
C ALA A 295 -11.67 -7.49 16.82
N ARG A 296 -10.58 -6.98 16.25
CA ARG A 296 -9.98 -5.72 16.68
C ARG A 296 -10.78 -4.54 16.14
N GLN A 297 -10.72 -3.40 16.84
CA GLN A 297 -11.46 -2.20 16.44
C GLN A 297 -10.84 -1.52 15.20
N ALA A 298 -9.51 -1.62 15.05
CA ALA A 298 -8.77 -1.03 13.95
C ALA A 298 -7.51 -1.88 13.64
N VAL A 299 -7.34 -2.30 12.40
CA VAL A 299 -6.23 -3.17 11.95
C VAL A 299 -5.54 -2.58 10.73
N VAL A 300 -4.22 -2.42 10.84
CA VAL A 300 -3.36 -2.04 9.73
C VAL A 300 -2.92 -3.28 8.98
N LEU A 301 -2.94 -3.24 7.65
CA LEU A 301 -2.70 -4.38 6.77
C LEU A 301 -1.75 -3.97 5.64
N ASP A 302 -0.82 -4.88 5.31
CA ASP A 302 0.01 -4.83 4.11
C ASP A 302 0.23 -6.25 3.56
N CYS A 303 0.41 -6.38 2.25
CA CYS A 303 0.73 -7.63 1.58
C CYS A 303 1.86 -7.47 0.55
N GLU A 304 2.83 -8.38 0.61
CA GLU A 304 3.80 -8.53 -0.47
C GLU A 304 3.22 -9.44 -1.55
N MET A 305 3.38 -9.05 -2.82
CA MET A 305 2.88 -9.84 -3.96
C MET A 305 3.98 -10.31 -4.90
N VAL A 306 3.79 -11.54 -5.40
CA VAL A 306 4.50 -12.06 -6.58
C VAL A 306 3.65 -11.90 -7.84
N GLY A 307 4.30 -12.07 -8.99
CA GLY A 307 3.64 -12.21 -10.28
C GLY A 307 3.48 -13.67 -10.68
N VAL A 308 2.24 -14.10 -10.87
CA VAL A 308 1.87 -15.44 -11.35
C VAL A 308 1.30 -15.38 -12.78
N LEU A 309 1.36 -16.50 -13.50
CA LEU A 309 0.74 -16.63 -14.81
C LEU A 309 -0.79 -16.64 -14.68
N GLY A 310 -1.43 -15.54 -15.08
CA GLY A 310 -2.89 -15.43 -15.16
C GLY A 310 -3.47 -16.05 -16.42
N ALA A 311 -4.80 -16.25 -16.44
CA ALA A 311 -5.53 -16.89 -17.55
C ALA A 311 -5.30 -16.22 -18.92
N ASN A 312 -5.06 -14.91 -18.93
CA ASN A 312 -4.72 -14.13 -20.13
C ASN A 312 -3.26 -14.27 -20.61
N HIS A 313 -2.51 -15.22 -20.04
CA HIS A 313 -1.07 -15.45 -20.28
C HIS A 313 -0.20 -14.22 -19.97
N ARG A 314 -0.66 -13.37 -19.04
CA ARG A 314 0.07 -12.20 -18.50
C ARG A 314 0.28 -12.38 -17.01
N GLU A 315 1.11 -11.52 -16.44
CA GLU A 315 1.31 -11.47 -14.99
C GLU A 315 0.04 -10.96 -14.28
N SER A 316 -0.52 -11.78 -13.39
CA SER A 316 -1.45 -11.37 -12.33
C SER A 316 -0.71 -11.31 -10.99
N SER A 317 -1.20 -10.53 -10.04
CA SER A 317 -0.63 -10.48 -8.68
C SER A 317 -1.25 -11.58 -7.80
N GLU A 318 -0.41 -12.19 -6.97
CA GLU A 318 -0.85 -13.08 -5.88
C GLU A 318 0.02 -12.83 -4.64
N VAL A 319 -0.60 -12.88 -3.46
CA VAL A 319 0.07 -12.64 -2.17
C VAL A 319 1.14 -13.71 -1.87
N VAL A 320 2.26 -13.29 -1.30
CA VAL A 320 3.37 -14.14 -0.84
C VAL A 320 3.77 -13.89 0.63
N ARG A 321 3.38 -12.75 1.20
CA ARG A 321 3.44 -12.45 2.64
C ARG A 321 2.31 -11.49 2.98
N VAL A 322 1.75 -11.63 4.17
CA VAL A 322 0.75 -10.71 4.72
C VAL A 322 1.16 -10.35 6.15
N SER A 323 1.06 -9.06 6.49
CA SER A 323 1.28 -8.54 7.83
C SER A 323 0.06 -7.75 8.28
N ALA A 324 -0.38 -7.97 9.53
CA ALA A 324 -1.48 -7.26 10.14
C ALA A 324 -1.16 -6.89 11.59
N VAL A 325 -1.44 -5.65 11.95
CA VAL A 325 -1.11 -5.04 13.25
C VAL A 325 -2.33 -4.33 13.82
N ASP A 326 -2.59 -4.48 15.12
CA ASP A 326 -3.63 -3.67 15.79
C ASP A 326 -3.18 -2.21 15.85
N PHE A 327 -4.00 -1.31 15.31
CA PHE A 327 -3.63 0.11 15.18
C PHE A 327 -3.41 0.78 16.55
N LEU A 328 -4.17 0.40 17.58
CA LEU A 328 -4.17 1.07 18.88
C LEU A 328 -3.11 0.51 19.85
N SER A 329 -2.94 -0.81 19.88
CA SER A 329 -1.95 -1.47 20.74
C SER A 329 -0.57 -1.62 20.10
N GLY A 330 -0.50 -1.67 18.76
CA GLY A 330 0.71 -2.03 18.02
C GLY A 330 1.06 -3.54 18.08
N GLU A 331 0.15 -4.37 18.59
CA GLU A 331 0.28 -5.83 18.61
C GLU A 331 0.33 -6.39 17.18
N VAL A 332 1.34 -7.22 16.88
CA VAL A 332 1.41 -7.97 15.61
C VAL A 332 0.41 -9.13 15.67
N LEU A 333 -0.68 -9.01 14.93
CA LEU A 333 -1.76 -9.99 14.86
C LEU A 333 -1.45 -11.13 13.88
N LEU A 334 -0.74 -10.79 12.79
CA LEU A 334 -0.33 -11.69 11.74
C LEU A 334 0.98 -11.17 11.12
N ASP A 335 1.97 -12.04 10.94
CA ASP A 335 3.05 -11.86 9.96
C ASP A 335 3.36 -13.25 9.42
N THR A 336 2.98 -13.53 8.17
CA THR A 336 2.94 -14.90 7.66
C THR A 336 3.17 -14.94 6.16
N TYR A 337 3.98 -15.90 5.73
CA TYR A 337 4.24 -16.17 4.32
C TYR A 337 3.08 -16.98 3.72
N VAL A 338 2.78 -16.72 2.46
CA VAL A 338 1.71 -17.39 1.71
C VAL A 338 2.34 -18.16 0.55
N SER A 339 1.93 -19.40 0.34
CA SER A 339 2.29 -20.19 -0.84
C SER A 339 1.39 -19.76 -2.01
N PRO A 340 1.90 -19.12 -3.07
CA PRO A 340 1.08 -18.77 -4.22
C PRO A 340 0.57 -20.04 -4.91
N GLN A 341 -0.69 -20.02 -5.34
CA GLN A 341 -1.32 -21.14 -6.06
C GLN A 341 -1.03 -21.09 -7.57
N GLY A 342 -0.85 -19.89 -8.13
CA GLY A 342 -0.47 -19.70 -9.53
C GLY A 342 1.00 -20.01 -9.80
N GLN A 343 1.32 -20.34 -11.05
CA GLN A 343 2.71 -20.51 -11.48
C GLN A 343 3.46 -19.17 -11.37
N VAL A 344 4.37 -19.05 -10.40
CA VAL A 344 5.19 -17.85 -10.20
C VAL A 344 6.13 -17.65 -11.39
N ILE A 345 5.87 -16.60 -12.18
CA ILE A 345 6.71 -16.15 -13.30
C ILE A 345 7.59 -14.96 -12.93
N SER A 346 7.29 -14.30 -11.81
CA SER A 346 7.99 -13.11 -11.33
C SER A 346 7.98 -13.08 -9.80
N TRP A 347 9.15 -13.22 -9.19
CA TRP A 347 9.24 -13.11 -7.72
C TRP A 347 9.10 -11.68 -7.20
N ARG A 348 9.28 -10.67 -8.07
CA ARG A 348 9.29 -9.24 -7.72
C ARG A 348 10.24 -8.87 -6.57
N THR A 349 11.23 -9.70 -6.21
CA THR A 349 12.03 -9.64 -4.96
C THR A 349 12.57 -8.27 -4.55
N LYS A 350 12.94 -7.41 -5.51
CA LYS A 350 13.37 -6.03 -5.24
C LYS A 350 12.28 -5.14 -4.60
N PHE A 351 11.03 -5.58 -4.67
CA PHE A 351 9.86 -5.05 -3.99
C PHE A 351 9.45 -6.06 -2.91
N SER A 352 9.09 -7.28 -3.29
CA SER A 352 8.41 -8.23 -2.39
C SER A 352 9.19 -8.77 -1.19
N GLY A 353 10.51 -8.54 -1.10
CA GLY A 353 11.39 -9.18 -0.11
C GLY A 353 11.60 -10.69 -0.32
N VAL A 354 10.72 -11.36 -1.06
CA VAL A 354 10.65 -12.83 -1.16
C VAL A 354 11.24 -13.33 -2.48
N ASN A 355 11.89 -14.49 -2.40
CA ASN A 355 12.30 -15.29 -3.55
C ASN A 355 12.03 -16.79 -3.30
N ALA A 356 12.19 -17.62 -4.33
CA ALA A 356 11.90 -19.05 -4.27
C ALA A 356 12.67 -19.80 -3.15
N SER A 357 13.90 -19.39 -2.84
CA SER A 357 14.69 -19.98 -1.74
C SER A 357 14.15 -19.59 -0.36
N ILE A 358 13.78 -18.32 -0.16
CA ILE A 358 13.18 -17.84 1.10
C ILE A 358 11.87 -18.57 1.36
N LEU A 359 10.96 -18.62 0.38
CA LEU A 359 9.66 -19.29 0.54
C LEU A 359 9.83 -20.79 0.81
N ARG A 360 10.76 -21.48 0.14
CA ARG A 360 11.09 -22.90 0.44
C ARG A 360 11.73 -23.09 1.82
N ALA A 361 12.48 -22.13 2.34
CA ALA A 361 12.98 -22.19 3.71
C ALA A 361 11.82 -22.05 4.70
N LYS A 362 10.97 -21.02 4.54
CA LYS A 362 9.81 -20.80 5.40
C LYS A 362 8.79 -21.95 5.35
N LYS A 363 8.61 -22.60 4.20
CA LYS A 363 7.74 -23.79 4.08
C LYS A 363 8.30 -24.98 4.88
N ARG A 364 9.62 -25.17 4.94
CA ARG A 364 10.26 -26.18 5.80
C ARG A 364 10.24 -25.80 7.29
N GLU A 365 10.20 -24.51 7.61
CA GLU A 365 10.00 -24.00 8.98
C GLU A 365 8.53 -24.11 9.46
N GLY A 366 7.58 -24.54 8.61
CA GLY A 366 6.15 -24.54 8.93
C GLY A 366 5.49 -23.15 8.98
N LYS A 367 6.15 -22.11 8.46
CA LYS A 367 5.73 -20.70 8.56
C LYS A 367 5.06 -20.18 7.27
N VAL A 368 4.40 -21.08 6.53
CA VAL A 368 3.74 -20.77 5.25
C VAL A 368 2.34 -21.34 5.24
N VAL A 369 1.34 -20.52 4.94
CA VAL A 369 -0.04 -20.95 4.69
C VAL A 369 -0.29 -21.21 3.20
N ASP A 370 -1.25 -22.07 2.88
CA ASP A 370 -1.48 -22.50 1.49
C ASP A 370 -2.54 -21.63 0.78
N GLY A 371 -2.07 -20.77 -0.12
CA GLY A 371 -2.90 -19.88 -0.90
C GLY A 371 -3.49 -18.68 -0.17
N TRP A 372 -3.98 -17.74 -0.97
CA TRP A 372 -4.59 -16.48 -0.51
C TRP A 372 -5.84 -16.69 0.37
N ARG A 373 -6.58 -17.80 0.17
CA ARG A 373 -7.76 -18.14 1.02
C ARG A 373 -7.35 -18.40 2.46
N ALA A 374 -6.34 -19.24 2.70
CA ALA A 374 -5.86 -19.50 4.05
C ALA A 374 -5.31 -18.22 4.73
N ALA A 375 -4.70 -17.32 3.96
CA ALA A 375 -4.28 -16.01 4.47
C ALA A 375 -5.47 -15.12 4.86
N ARG A 376 -6.52 -15.05 4.02
CA ARG A 376 -7.78 -14.37 4.31
C ARG A 376 -8.47 -14.96 5.55
N ASP A 377 -8.56 -16.28 5.65
CA ASP A 377 -9.21 -16.98 6.75
C ASP A 377 -8.48 -16.77 8.09
N LEU A 378 -7.14 -16.60 8.08
CA LEU A 378 -6.39 -16.15 9.26
C LEU A 378 -6.72 -14.71 9.64
N LEU A 379 -6.74 -13.79 8.68
CA LEU A 379 -7.07 -12.38 8.93
C LEU A 379 -8.50 -12.22 9.48
N TRP A 380 -9.46 -12.98 8.95
CA TRP A 380 -10.84 -13.04 9.42
C TRP A 380 -11.00 -13.54 10.87
N ARG A 381 -9.98 -14.15 11.48
CA ARG A 381 -9.99 -14.46 12.93
C ARG A 381 -9.87 -13.21 13.81
N VAL A 382 -9.33 -12.12 13.29
CA VAL A 382 -9.03 -10.88 14.04
C VAL A 382 -9.74 -9.63 13.50
N ILE A 383 -10.57 -9.75 12.47
CA ILE A 383 -11.40 -8.66 11.94
C ILE A 383 -12.88 -9.07 11.77
N ASP A 384 -13.77 -8.08 11.74
CA ASP A 384 -15.16 -8.20 11.26
C ASP A 384 -15.51 -7.03 10.33
N THR A 385 -16.75 -6.96 9.82
CA THR A 385 -17.21 -5.85 8.95
C THR A 385 -17.17 -4.47 9.60
N ARG A 386 -17.03 -4.38 10.93
CA ARG A 386 -17.03 -3.13 11.72
C ARG A 386 -15.62 -2.68 12.09
N THR A 387 -14.62 -3.56 12.01
CA THR A 387 -13.18 -3.21 12.10
C THR A 387 -12.83 -2.13 11.08
N VAL A 388 -12.13 -1.07 11.49
CA VAL A 388 -11.50 -0.14 10.54
C VAL A 388 -10.26 -0.80 9.97
N LEU A 389 -10.15 -0.93 8.64
CA LEU A 389 -8.91 -1.37 7.99
C LEU A 389 -8.07 -0.16 7.56
N ILE A 390 -6.77 -0.24 7.79
CA ILE A 390 -5.82 0.86 7.54
C ILE A 390 -4.70 0.36 6.65
N GLY A 391 -4.20 1.20 5.74
CA GLY A 391 -3.08 0.84 4.88
C GLY A 391 -2.62 1.95 3.94
N HIS A 392 -1.96 1.56 2.85
CA HIS A 392 -1.46 2.46 1.83
C HIS A 392 -1.67 1.89 0.43
N SER A 393 -2.65 2.41 -0.33
CA SER A 393 -3.15 1.77 -1.56
C SER A 393 -3.70 0.35 -1.32
N LEU A 394 -4.50 0.20 -0.25
CA LEU A 394 -4.96 -1.09 0.32
C LEU A 394 -5.91 -1.88 -0.61
N ASN A 395 -6.40 -1.25 -1.69
CA ASN A 395 -7.19 -1.92 -2.74
C ASN A 395 -6.43 -3.07 -3.42
N ASN A 396 -5.09 -2.97 -3.50
CA ASN A 396 -4.25 -4.03 -4.06
C ASN A 396 -4.24 -5.27 -3.17
N ASP A 397 -4.10 -5.06 -1.85
CA ASP A 397 -4.03 -6.07 -0.80
C ASP A 397 -5.36 -6.81 -0.65
N LEU A 398 -6.46 -6.07 -0.51
CA LEU A 398 -7.81 -6.65 -0.50
C LEU A 398 -8.13 -7.38 -1.81
N GLY A 399 -7.62 -6.87 -2.94
CA GLY A 399 -7.73 -7.53 -4.24
C GLY A 399 -7.02 -8.89 -4.33
N VAL A 400 -5.80 -9.02 -3.79
CA VAL A 400 -5.07 -10.31 -3.79
C VAL A 400 -5.52 -11.26 -2.69
N LEU A 401 -6.08 -10.76 -1.58
CA LEU A 401 -6.73 -11.54 -0.54
C LEU A 401 -8.17 -11.93 -0.90
N GLY A 402 -8.77 -11.37 -1.96
CA GLY A 402 -10.15 -11.65 -2.35
C GLY A 402 -11.16 -11.17 -1.30
N MET A 403 -11.02 -9.92 -0.84
CA MET A 403 -11.83 -9.31 0.22
C MET A 403 -12.58 -8.08 -0.25
N VAL A 404 -13.81 -7.94 0.25
CA VAL A 404 -14.63 -6.73 0.17
C VAL A 404 -14.65 -6.11 1.57
N HIS A 405 -14.37 -4.82 1.68
CA HIS A 405 -14.46 -4.10 2.96
C HIS A 405 -14.72 -2.62 2.71
N THR A 406 -15.59 -2.00 3.50
CA THR A 406 -16.04 -0.61 3.28
C THR A 406 -15.58 0.36 4.36
N ARG A 407 -15.15 -0.13 5.53
CA ARG A 407 -14.65 0.72 6.63
C ARG A 407 -13.13 0.86 6.55
N ILE A 408 -12.65 1.76 5.70
CA ILE A 408 -11.23 1.87 5.33
C ILE A 408 -10.67 3.28 5.57
N VAL A 409 -9.44 3.35 6.09
CA VAL A 409 -8.60 4.55 6.13
C VAL A 409 -7.30 4.28 5.37
N ASP A 410 -7.28 4.63 4.09
CA ASP A 410 -6.07 4.56 3.25
C ASP A 410 -5.29 5.88 3.33
N SER A 411 -4.01 5.79 3.70
CA SER A 411 -3.09 6.93 3.80
C SER A 411 -2.80 7.63 2.47
N ALA A 412 -2.81 6.89 1.35
CA ALA A 412 -2.63 7.47 0.02
C ALA A 412 -3.84 8.33 -0.39
N ILE A 413 -5.06 7.86 -0.09
CA ILE A 413 -6.30 8.63 -0.31
C ILE A 413 -6.36 9.84 0.61
N MET A 414 -6.13 9.65 1.91
CA MET A 414 -6.21 10.72 2.92
C MET A 414 -5.27 11.89 2.60
N THR A 415 -4.02 11.60 2.22
CA THR A 415 -3.06 12.65 1.83
C THR A 415 -3.39 13.30 0.49
N ARG A 416 -3.96 12.55 -0.46
CA ARG A 416 -4.48 13.10 -1.72
C ARG A 416 -5.63 14.07 -1.49
N LEU A 417 -6.61 13.70 -0.68
CA LEU A 417 -7.76 14.54 -0.35
C LEU A 417 -7.37 15.80 0.42
N ALA A 418 -6.37 15.73 1.31
CA ALA A 418 -5.80 16.91 1.95
C ALA A 418 -5.21 17.91 0.94
N VAL A 419 -4.56 17.43 -0.12
CA VAL A 419 -4.09 18.26 -1.25
C VAL A 419 -5.27 18.79 -2.09
N GLY A 420 -6.33 18.01 -2.26
CA GLY A 420 -7.63 18.46 -2.77
C GLY A 420 -8.36 17.36 -3.54
N GLU A 421 -9.69 17.47 -3.67
CA GLU A 421 -10.54 16.45 -4.31
C GLU A 421 -10.13 16.16 -5.76
N ASP A 422 -9.85 17.21 -6.54
CA ASP A 422 -9.34 17.13 -7.93
C ASP A 422 -7.93 16.53 -8.04
N CYS A 423 -7.19 16.39 -6.94
CA CYS A 423 -5.84 15.87 -6.98
C CYS A 423 -5.85 14.42 -7.46
N GLN A 424 -5.16 14.14 -8.56
CA GLN A 424 -5.01 12.79 -9.15
C GLN A 424 -3.64 12.15 -8.80
N ARG A 425 -2.92 12.72 -7.84
CA ARG A 425 -1.60 12.26 -7.43
C ARG A 425 -1.72 11.50 -6.11
N HIS A 426 -1.13 10.31 -6.06
CA HIS A 426 -0.81 9.63 -4.82
C HIS A 426 0.69 9.76 -4.54
N TRP A 427 1.05 9.93 -3.27
CA TRP A 427 2.43 9.90 -2.79
C TRP A 427 2.73 8.49 -2.30
N ALA A 428 3.91 7.95 -2.63
CA ALA A 428 4.31 6.63 -2.15
C ALA A 428 4.59 6.68 -0.63
N LEU A 429 4.32 5.58 0.08
CA LEU A 429 4.52 5.47 1.53
C LEU A 429 5.90 5.98 1.98
N LYS A 430 6.98 5.56 1.31
CA LYS A 430 8.35 6.02 1.57
C LYS A 430 8.54 7.54 1.51
N ILE A 431 7.78 8.24 0.66
CA ILE A 431 7.82 9.70 0.57
C ILE A 431 7.09 10.32 1.78
N LEU A 432 5.90 9.81 2.11
CA LEU A 432 5.10 10.29 3.25
C LEU A 432 5.83 10.06 4.58
N VAL A 433 6.40 8.87 4.79
CA VAL A 433 7.22 8.54 5.96
C VAL A 433 8.42 9.47 6.08
N LYS A 434 9.08 9.82 4.96
CA LYS A 434 10.20 10.76 4.99
C LYS A 434 9.75 12.20 5.25
N GLN A 435 8.62 12.64 4.69
CA GLN A 435 8.12 14.01 4.86
C GLN A 435 7.48 14.25 6.24
N PHE A 436 6.80 13.26 6.83
CA PHE A 436 6.04 13.40 8.09
C PHE A 436 6.80 12.92 9.32
N LEU A 437 7.67 11.91 9.19
CA LEU A 437 8.31 11.23 10.32
C LEU A 437 9.85 11.35 10.30
N ASP A 438 10.41 12.06 9.31
CA ASP A 438 11.85 12.13 8.96
C ASP A 438 12.57 10.75 8.94
N ARG A 439 11.87 9.71 8.48
CA ARG A 439 12.39 8.34 8.46
C ARG A 439 12.58 7.81 7.04
N ASP A 440 13.58 6.95 6.89
CA ASP A 440 13.86 6.23 5.65
C ASP A 440 13.55 4.74 5.87
N ILE A 441 12.40 4.29 5.33
CA ILE A 441 12.02 2.86 5.22
C ILE A 441 12.54 2.26 3.92
N GLN A 442 12.47 0.94 3.75
CA GLN A 442 12.87 0.23 2.52
C GLN A 442 14.31 0.59 2.10
N THR A 443 15.23 0.60 3.07
CA THR A 443 16.64 0.99 2.90
C THR A 443 17.55 -0.19 2.56
N GLY A 444 17.09 -1.43 2.79
CA GLY A 444 17.81 -2.66 2.48
C GLY A 444 17.84 -3.02 0.99
N ASN A 445 18.83 -3.81 0.59
CA ASN A 445 18.94 -4.35 -0.78
C ASN A 445 18.10 -5.63 -1.01
N HIS A 446 17.35 -6.09 -0.01
CA HIS A 446 16.67 -7.39 -0.03
C HIS A 446 15.22 -7.33 -0.56
N GLY A 447 14.68 -6.13 -0.73
CA GLY A 447 13.27 -5.85 -0.97
C GLY A 447 12.69 -4.98 0.15
N HIS A 448 11.38 -4.81 0.15
CA HIS A 448 10.62 -4.23 1.25
C HIS A 448 10.45 -5.29 2.35
N ASP A 449 10.02 -4.84 3.53
CA ASP A 449 9.55 -5.71 4.59
C ASP A 449 8.09 -5.36 4.89
N CYS A 450 7.16 -6.22 4.47
CA CYS A 450 5.74 -6.17 4.80
C CYS A 450 5.39 -5.64 6.20
N LEU A 451 6.17 -6.02 7.23
CA LEU A 451 5.91 -5.55 8.60
C LEU A 451 6.42 -4.11 8.84
N GLU A 452 7.55 -3.72 8.22
CA GLU A 452 8.00 -2.32 8.17
C GLU A 452 6.96 -1.45 7.46
N ASP A 453 6.46 -1.87 6.29
CA ASP A 453 5.47 -1.13 5.51
C ASP A 453 4.11 -1.06 6.24
N THR A 454 3.69 -2.12 6.96
CA THR A 454 2.50 -2.10 7.84
C THR A 454 2.62 -1.03 8.94
N PHE A 455 3.72 -1.04 9.71
CA PHE A 455 3.92 -0.05 10.78
C PHE A 455 4.14 1.35 10.20
N ALA A 456 4.81 1.49 9.06
CA ALA A 456 4.96 2.78 8.38
C ALA A 456 3.61 3.40 7.97
N ALA A 457 2.70 2.60 7.42
CA ALA A 457 1.34 3.05 7.10
C ALA A 457 0.56 3.46 8.37
N ARG A 458 0.72 2.70 9.47
CA ARG A 458 0.18 3.04 10.79
C ARG A 458 0.64 4.42 11.26
N GLU A 459 1.95 4.67 11.27
CA GLU A 459 2.51 5.93 11.77
C GLU A 459 2.11 7.13 10.90
N VAL A 460 2.04 6.98 9.57
CA VAL A 460 1.59 8.04 8.66
C VAL A 460 0.14 8.44 8.96
N VAL A 461 -0.75 7.47 9.21
CA VAL A 461 -2.15 7.76 9.59
C VAL A 461 -2.21 8.39 10.99
N LEU A 462 -1.47 7.84 11.96
CA LEU A 462 -1.43 8.39 13.32
C LEU A 462 -0.90 9.83 13.36
N TRP A 463 0.10 10.17 12.53
CA TRP A 463 0.61 11.53 12.38
C TRP A 463 -0.47 12.47 11.82
N CYS A 464 -1.15 12.07 10.73
CA CYS A 464 -2.22 12.88 10.13
C CYS A 464 -3.39 13.14 11.11
N LEU A 465 -3.70 12.16 11.98
CA LEU A 465 -4.73 12.32 13.02
C LEU A 465 -4.30 13.24 14.17
N ARG A 466 -3.00 13.28 14.51
CA ARG A 466 -2.45 14.11 15.59
C ARG A 466 -2.06 15.52 15.15
N SER A 467 -1.73 15.72 13.88
CA SER A 467 -1.17 16.96 13.32
C SER A 467 -1.95 17.46 12.09
N PRO A 468 -3.25 17.79 12.23
CA PRO A 468 -4.10 18.21 11.10
C PRO A 468 -3.67 19.54 10.50
N SER A 469 -3.15 20.47 11.32
CA SER A 469 -2.60 21.76 10.88
C SER A 469 -1.39 21.58 9.95
N GLU A 470 -0.48 20.69 10.32
CA GLU A 470 0.75 20.37 9.61
C GLU A 470 0.45 19.61 8.31
N LEU A 471 -0.55 18.71 8.33
CA LEU A 471 -1.08 18.06 7.13
C LEU A 471 -1.62 19.09 6.13
N GLN A 472 -2.38 20.10 6.60
CA GLN A 472 -2.89 21.16 5.73
C GLN A 472 -1.78 22.09 5.21
N ALA A 473 -0.76 22.38 6.01
CA ALA A 473 0.41 23.15 5.60
C ALA A 473 1.22 22.41 4.52
N TRP A 474 1.53 21.12 4.73
CA TRP A 474 2.15 20.26 3.73
C TRP A 474 1.33 20.19 2.44
N ALA A 475 0.01 20.02 2.56
CA ALA A 475 -0.88 19.94 1.42
C ALA A 475 -0.92 21.24 0.61
N ALA A 476 -0.87 22.40 1.28
CA ALA A 476 -0.76 23.70 0.63
C ALA A 476 0.56 23.86 -0.15
N GLU A 477 1.66 23.31 0.35
CA GLU A 477 2.96 23.33 -0.33
C GLU A 477 2.99 22.39 -1.54
N GLU A 478 2.50 21.15 -1.41
CA GLU A 478 2.37 20.22 -2.54
C GLU A 478 1.44 20.79 -3.64
N ARG A 479 0.38 21.55 -3.30
CA ARG A 479 -0.43 22.30 -4.27
C ARG A 479 0.41 23.28 -5.10
N LYS A 480 1.31 24.07 -4.45
CA LYS A 480 2.22 25.01 -5.16
C LYS A 480 3.17 24.25 -6.08
N ILE A 481 3.86 23.24 -5.54
CA ILE A 481 4.82 22.39 -6.27
C ILE A 481 4.15 21.74 -7.51
N MET A 482 2.91 21.30 -7.40
CA MET A 482 2.14 20.74 -8.52
C MET A 482 1.74 21.80 -9.54
N ALA A 483 1.34 23.00 -9.11
CA ALA A 483 1.02 24.12 -9.99
C ALA A 483 2.24 24.59 -10.80
N GLU A 484 3.41 24.69 -10.17
CA GLU A 484 4.68 25.03 -10.81
C GLU A 484 5.08 23.98 -11.86
N LYS A 485 5.05 22.69 -11.49
CA LYS A 485 5.30 21.58 -12.43
C LYS A 485 4.34 21.60 -13.63
N LYS A 486 3.07 21.97 -13.42
CA LYS A 486 2.07 22.14 -14.49
C LYS A 486 2.40 23.32 -15.40
N ARG A 487 2.83 24.46 -14.83
CA ARG A 487 3.29 25.66 -15.59
C ARG A 487 4.54 25.34 -16.42
N ALA A 488 5.58 24.76 -15.81
CA ALA A 488 6.82 24.38 -16.50
C ALA A 488 6.58 23.38 -17.64
N LYS A 489 5.71 22.38 -17.43
CA LYS A 489 5.32 21.43 -18.49
C LYS A 489 4.56 22.10 -19.64
N LYS A 490 3.73 23.11 -19.35
CA LYS A 490 3.03 23.89 -20.40
C LYS A 490 4.00 24.75 -21.21
N ALA A 491 4.99 25.37 -20.57
CA ALA A 491 6.03 26.15 -21.25
C ALA A 491 6.86 25.28 -22.21
N CYS A 492 7.43 24.17 -21.71
CA CYS A 492 8.20 23.22 -22.53
C CYS A 492 7.37 22.65 -23.71
N ALA A 493 6.07 22.37 -23.50
CA ALA A 493 5.20 21.93 -24.59
C ALA A 493 4.92 23.02 -25.65
N ALA A 494 4.90 24.30 -25.26
CA ALA A 494 4.76 25.41 -26.20
C ALA A 494 6.04 25.64 -27.01
N GLU A 495 7.21 25.52 -26.36
CA GLU A 495 8.52 25.56 -27.02
C GLU A 495 8.67 24.41 -28.05
N ASP A 496 8.34 23.17 -27.67
CA ASP A 496 8.33 22.00 -28.57
C ASP A 496 7.38 22.18 -29.77
N MET A 497 6.29 22.94 -29.61
CA MET A 497 5.37 23.26 -30.71
C MET A 497 5.91 24.38 -31.62
N ALA A 498 6.53 25.41 -31.05
CA ALA A 498 7.16 26.51 -31.81
C ALA A 498 8.43 26.05 -32.56
N ALA A 499 9.14 25.04 -32.04
CA ALA A 499 10.35 24.48 -32.65
C ALA A 499 10.09 23.51 -33.82
N LYS A 500 8.83 23.16 -34.11
CA LYS A 500 8.50 22.37 -35.32
C LYS A 500 8.50 23.29 -36.54
N PRO A 501 9.26 22.97 -37.61
CA PRO A 501 9.14 23.73 -38.84
C PRO A 501 7.72 23.61 -39.42
N PRO A 502 7.18 24.66 -40.06
CA PRO A 502 5.95 24.54 -40.83
C PRO A 502 6.12 23.44 -41.87
N GLY A 503 5.09 22.60 -42.02
CA GLY A 503 5.17 21.38 -42.82
C GLY A 503 5.52 21.65 -44.29
N ILE A 504 6.43 20.82 -44.82
CA ILE A 504 6.66 20.60 -46.25
C ILE A 504 5.81 19.39 -46.66
#